data_AF-A0A150NIL3-F1
#
_entry.id   AF-A0A150NIL3-F1
#
_cell.length_a   1.000
_cell.length_b   1.000
_cell.length_c   1.000
_cell.angle_alpha   90.00
_cell.angle_beta   90.00
_cell.angle_gamma   90.00
#
_symmetry.space_group_name_H-M   'P 1'
#
loop_
_entity.id
_entity.type
_entity.pdbx_description
1 polymer ?
#
loop_
_entity_poly.entity_id
_entity_poly.type
_entity_poly.pdbx_seq_one_letter_code
_entity_poly.pdbx_strand_id
1 'polypeptide(L)'
;MKKTLGLVALIVLIVLFCFYFFPKQPKNIFDEIYQETEKTYRSNNILRHIDGFKISPGWPSDDPNISYTPFGKYETLPKGYSDITINFNFGSGIKGMSIRFERKTDSNITLWYSAHYNLQKKVLKKKLAIFEEPRKPGQFIDDEEKVREYLRKIIFPKKN
;
A
#
# COMPACT_ATOMS: atom_id res chain seq x y z
N MET A 1 44.62 -10.00 31.50
CA MET A 1 43.26 -10.03 32.09
C MET A 1 42.46 -8.75 31.83
N LYS A 2 42.90 -7.55 32.22
CA LYS A 2 42.11 -6.31 31.96
C LYS A 2 41.81 -6.04 30.48
N LYS A 3 42.78 -6.28 29.57
CA LYS A 3 42.60 -6.08 28.12
C LYS A 3 41.61 -7.09 27.49
N THR A 4 41.59 -8.33 27.97
CA THR A 4 40.67 -9.38 27.48
C THR A 4 39.26 -9.16 28.00
N LEU A 5 39.10 -8.75 29.26
CA LEU A 5 37.79 -8.35 29.82
C LEU A 5 37.20 -7.13 29.10
N GLY A 6 38.02 -6.12 28.77
CA GLY A 6 37.56 -4.95 28.00
C GLY A 6 37.08 -5.31 26.58
N LEU A 7 37.80 -6.21 25.90
CA LEU A 7 37.41 -6.68 24.57
C LEU A 7 36.11 -7.48 24.59
N VAL A 8 35.93 -8.37 25.58
CA VAL A 8 34.69 -9.14 25.75
C VAL A 8 33.51 -8.21 26.04
N ALA A 9 33.67 -7.22 26.93
CA ALA A 9 32.63 -6.25 27.22
C ALA A 9 32.21 -5.45 25.98
N LEU A 10 33.17 -5.05 25.14
CA LEU A 10 32.91 -4.35 23.88
C LEU A 10 32.11 -5.23 22.90
N ILE A 11 32.49 -6.50 22.74
CA ILE A 11 31.78 -7.44 21.86
C ILE A 11 30.34 -7.63 22.34
N VAL A 12 30.12 -7.80 23.65
CA VAL A 12 28.76 -7.91 24.22
C VAL A 12 27.93 -6.66 23.93
N LEU A 13 28.52 -5.46 24.06
CA LEU A 13 27.84 -4.20 23.79
C LEU A 13 27.46 -4.07 22.31
N ILE A 14 28.35 -4.45 21.39
CA ILE A 14 28.06 -4.50 19.95
C ILE A 14 26.94 -5.49 19.67
N VAL A 15 26.99 -6.69 20.25
CA VAL A 15 25.95 -7.71 20.06
C VAL A 15 24.59 -7.23 20.58
N LEU A 16 24.54 -6.60 21.76
CA LEU A 16 23.31 -5.99 22.30
C LEU A 16 22.79 -4.86 21.42
N PHE A 17 23.68 -4.01 20.92
CA PHE A 17 23.33 -2.96 19.97
C PHE A 17 22.71 -3.57 18.70
N CYS A 18 23.34 -4.60 18.13
CA CYS A 18 22.81 -5.31 16.98
C CYS A 18 21.40 -5.88 17.26
N PHE A 19 21.21 -6.57 18.39
CA PHE A 19 19.89 -7.11 18.76
C PHE A 19 18.83 -6.03 19.02
N TYR A 20 19.23 -4.83 19.41
CA TYR A 20 18.29 -3.73 19.62
C TYR A 20 17.85 -3.05 18.32
N PHE A 21 18.79 -2.82 17.38
CA PHE A 21 18.55 -2.04 16.17
C PHE A 21 18.09 -2.90 14.97
N PHE A 22 18.70 -4.06 14.71
CA PHE A 22 18.42 -4.84 13.51
C PHE A 22 16.99 -5.41 13.43
N PRO A 23 16.35 -5.87 14.53
CA PRO A 23 14.97 -6.35 14.45
C PRO A 23 13.94 -5.27 14.08
N LYS A 24 14.30 -3.99 14.25
CA LYS A 24 13.41 -2.84 13.98
C LYS A 24 13.56 -2.28 12.56
N GLN A 25 14.47 -2.83 11.75
CA GLN A 25 14.66 -2.37 10.38
C GLN A 25 13.55 -2.92 9.45
N PRO A 26 13.06 -2.12 8.50
CA PRO A 26 12.12 -2.59 7.50
C PRO A 26 12.79 -3.64 6.60
N LYS A 27 12.07 -4.73 6.28
CA LYS A 27 12.61 -5.83 5.45
C LYS A 27 12.39 -5.61 3.96
N ASN A 28 11.53 -4.67 3.59
CA ASN A 28 11.20 -4.29 2.23
C ASN A 28 10.58 -2.89 2.20
N ILE A 29 10.39 -2.34 1.01
CA ILE A 29 9.83 -0.98 0.83
C ILE A 29 8.44 -0.81 1.45
N PHE A 30 7.59 -1.83 1.47
CA PHE A 30 6.25 -1.74 2.06
C PHE A 30 6.31 -1.73 3.59
N ASP A 31 7.27 -2.42 4.19
CA ASP A 31 7.57 -2.30 5.62
C ASP A 31 8.01 -0.87 5.95
N GLU A 32 8.88 -0.29 5.14
CA GLU A 32 9.40 1.06 5.36
C GLU A 32 8.27 2.10 5.27
N ILE A 33 7.51 2.08 4.17
CA ILE A 33 6.35 2.98 3.98
C ILE A 33 5.38 2.81 5.15
N TYR A 34 5.02 1.58 5.52
CA TYR A 34 4.09 1.34 6.61
C TYR A 34 4.63 1.85 7.95
N GLN A 35 5.87 1.52 8.32
CA GLN A 35 6.45 1.86 9.62
C GLN A 35 6.70 3.35 9.77
N GLU A 36 7.25 4.01 8.74
CA GLU A 36 7.48 5.46 8.78
C GLU A 36 6.15 6.23 8.85
N THR A 37 5.11 5.72 8.19
CA THR A 37 3.76 6.28 8.31
C THR A 37 3.17 6.01 9.70
N GLU A 38 3.28 4.80 10.24
CA GLU A 38 2.77 4.45 11.58
C GLU A 38 3.40 5.31 12.70
N LYS A 39 4.66 5.71 12.54
CA LYS A 39 5.35 6.61 13.48
C LYS A 39 4.82 8.04 13.43
N THR A 40 4.37 8.51 12.26
CA THR A 40 4.15 9.94 11.99
C THR A 40 2.70 10.33 11.77
N TYR A 41 1.80 9.37 11.48
CA TYR A 41 0.44 9.65 10.97
C TYR A 41 -0.44 10.47 11.90
N ARG A 42 -0.17 10.50 13.22
CA ARG A 42 -1.00 11.20 14.20
C ARG A 42 -0.78 12.71 14.22
N SER A 43 0.45 13.17 14.01
CA SER A 43 0.84 14.57 14.23
C SER A 43 1.47 15.23 13.01
N ASN A 44 2.22 14.48 12.21
CA ASN A 44 3.02 15.04 11.14
C ASN A 44 3.28 13.98 10.06
N ASN A 45 2.19 13.41 9.51
CA ASN A 45 2.23 12.31 8.57
C ASN A 45 3.25 12.58 7.46
N ILE A 46 4.25 11.70 7.36
CA ILE A 46 5.35 11.83 6.39
C ILE A 46 4.85 11.79 4.95
N LEU A 47 3.78 11.04 4.69
CA LEU A 47 3.25 10.85 3.34
C LEU A 47 2.53 12.08 2.80
N ARG A 48 2.23 13.09 3.62
CA ARG A 48 1.63 14.35 3.12
C ARG A 48 2.54 15.12 2.15
N HIS A 49 3.82 14.75 2.10
CA HIS A 49 4.82 15.34 1.21
C HIS A 49 4.97 14.56 -0.10
N ILE A 50 4.16 13.52 -0.33
CA ILE A 50 4.17 12.81 -1.61
C ILE A 50 3.42 13.65 -2.64
N ASP A 51 4.11 14.00 -3.72
CA ASP A 51 3.55 14.78 -4.81
C ASP A 51 2.31 14.12 -5.43
N GLY A 52 1.29 14.94 -5.67
CA GLY A 52 0.04 14.53 -6.32
C GLY A 52 -0.94 13.79 -5.41
N PHE A 53 -0.59 13.46 -4.16
CA PHE A 53 -1.52 12.88 -3.19
C PHE A 53 -2.01 13.92 -2.18
N LYS A 54 -3.33 13.97 -1.99
CA LYS A 54 -3.95 14.64 -0.85
C LYS A 54 -4.02 13.67 0.33
N ILE A 55 -3.15 13.90 1.32
CA ILE A 55 -3.05 13.12 2.57
C ILE A 55 -3.12 14.08 3.75
N SER A 56 -3.96 13.74 4.74
CA SER A 56 -4.07 14.54 5.97
C SER A 56 -2.75 14.58 6.75
N PRO A 57 -2.35 15.73 7.30
CA PRO A 57 -1.14 15.83 8.13
C PRO A 57 -1.24 15.08 9.46
N GLY A 58 -2.44 14.77 9.94
CA GLY A 58 -2.68 14.12 11.23
C GLY A 58 -3.94 13.27 11.24
N TRP A 59 -4.03 12.36 12.22
CA TRP A 59 -5.12 11.40 12.40
C TRP A 59 -5.33 11.07 13.88
N PRO A 60 -6.57 10.77 14.33
CA PRO A 60 -7.77 10.56 13.53
C PRO A 60 -8.31 11.85 12.88
N SER A 61 -9.13 11.70 11.84
CA SER A 61 -9.89 12.81 11.27
C SER A 61 -11.23 12.95 12.00
N ASP A 62 -11.72 14.18 12.15
CA ASP A 62 -13.06 14.46 12.67
C ASP A 62 -14.17 14.10 11.68
N ASP A 63 -13.83 13.89 10.40
CA ASP A 63 -14.78 13.43 9.39
C ASP A 63 -15.08 11.93 9.59
N PRO A 64 -16.33 11.55 9.92
CA PRO A 64 -16.71 10.18 10.25
C PRO A 64 -16.54 9.20 9.08
N ASN A 65 -16.54 9.67 7.83
CA ASN A 65 -16.28 8.81 6.67
C ASN A 65 -14.82 8.34 6.61
N ILE A 66 -13.95 9.07 7.29
CA ILE A 66 -12.51 8.98 7.16
C ILE A 66 -11.86 9.07 8.54
N SER A 67 -12.47 8.56 9.61
CA SER A 67 -11.92 8.71 10.97
C SER A 67 -11.05 7.51 11.39
N TYR A 68 -11.30 6.33 10.79
CA TYR A 68 -10.78 5.05 11.30
C TYR A 68 -9.46 4.58 10.69
N THR A 69 -9.09 5.04 9.48
CA THR A 69 -7.87 4.57 8.79
C THR A 69 -7.24 5.66 7.93
N PRO A 70 -5.93 5.95 8.11
CA PRO A 70 -5.24 6.90 7.26
C PRO A 70 -5.24 6.49 5.80
N PHE A 71 -5.48 7.45 4.91
CA PHE A 71 -5.39 7.24 3.46
C PHE A 71 -4.96 8.51 2.73
N GLY A 72 -4.64 8.31 1.45
CA GLY A 72 -4.40 9.37 0.48
C GLY A 72 -5.13 9.09 -0.82
N LYS A 73 -5.67 10.15 -1.43
CA LYS A 73 -6.20 10.11 -2.79
C LYS A 73 -5.32 10.94 -3.71
N TYR A 74 -5.11 10.46 -4.93
CA TYR A 74 -4.42 11.25 -5.95
C TYR A 74 -5.32 12.40 -6.41
N GLU A 75 -4.79 13.61 -6.46
CA GLU A 75 -5.56 14.82 -6.75
C GLU A 75 -5.88 14.97 -8.23
N THR A 76 -4.86 14.92 -9.08
CA THR A 76 -4.99 15.08 -10.54
C THR A 76 -4.85 13.72 -11.21
N LEU A 77 -5.96 13.04 -11.43
CA LEU A 77 -5.95 11.71 -12.04
C LEU A 77 -5.45 11.76 -13.50
N PRO A 78 -4.50 10.89 -13.89
CA PRO A 78 -4.12 10.74 -15.29
C PRO A 78 -5.31 10.31 -16.15
N LYS A 79 -5.26 10.60 -17.47
CA LYS A 79 -6.35 10.28 -18.40
C LYS A 79 -6.77 8.81 -18.28
N GLY A 80 -8.08 8.60 -18.07
CA GLY A 80 -8.69 7.28 -17.94
C GLY A 80 -8.70 6.70 -16.53
N TYR A 81 -7.94 7.27 -15.57
CA TYR A 81 -8.04 6.86 -14.18
C TYR A 81 -9.24 7.52 -13.50
N SER A 82 -10.01 6.73 -12.75
CA SER A 82 -11.16 7.21 -11.97
C SER A 82 -10.92 7.19 -10.46
N ASP A 83 -9.93 6.44 -9.99
CA ASP A 83 -9.52 6.41 -8.59
C ASP A 83 -8.05 5.99 -8.51
N ILE A 84 -7.27 6.64 -7.64
CA ILE A 84 -5.95 6.17 -7.21
C ILE A 84 -5.88 6.48 -5.71
N THR A 85 -5.80 5.43 -4.89
CA THR A 85 -5.87 5.54 -3.43
C THR A 85 -4.80 4.69 -2.77
N ILE A 86 -4.18 5.24 -1.72
CA ILE A 86 -3.34 4.51 -0.77
C ILE A 86 -4.02 4.49 0.60
N ASN A 87 -4.10 3.34 1.28
CA ASN A 87 -4.73 3.23 2.61
C ASN A 87 -3.84 2.46 3.58
N PHE A 88 -3.99 2.74 4.87
CA PHE A 88 -3.22 2.13 5.95
C PHE A 88 -4.15 1.61 7.05
N ASN A 89 -3.91 0.38 7.50
CA ASN A 89 -4.56 -0.19 8.66
C ASN A 89 -3.55 -0.39 9.79
N PHE A 90 -3.60 0.48 10.80
CA PHE A 90 -2.77 0.43 12.01
C PHE A 90 -3.46 -0.27 13.19
N GLY A 91 -4.74 -0.66 13.04
CA GLY A 91 -5.57 -1.23 14.10
C GLY A 91 -5.23 -2.69 14.46
N SER A 92 -6.08 -3.30 15.28
CA SER A 92 -5.92 -4.67 15.80
C SER A 92 -6.21 -5.79 14.78
N GLY A 93 -6.77 -5.45 13.61
CA GLY A 93 -7.05 -6.40 12.54
C GLY A 93 -5.81 -6.77 11.71
N ILE A 94 -6.03 -7.06 10.43
CA ILE A 94 -4.93 -7.30 9.49
C ILE A 94 -4.20 -5.99 9.23
N LYS A 95 -3.10 -5.80 9.96
CA LYS A 95 -2.19 -4.67 9.79
C LYS A 95 -1.54 -4.70 8.41
N GLY A 96 -1.47 -3.53 7.78
CA GLY A 96 -0.91 -3.43 6.45
C GLY A 96 -1.30 -2.15 5.72
N MET A 97 -0.99 -2.14 4.43
CA MET A 97 -1.35 -1.05 3.54
C MET A 97 -2.00 -1.60 2.26
N SER A 98 -2.80 -0.78 1.60
CA SER A 98 -3.32 -1.08 0.27
C SER A 98 -3.05 0.06 -0.69
N ILE A 99 -2.76 -0.30 -1.94
CA ILE A 99 -2.72 0.61 -3.08
C ILE A 99 -3.79 0.13 -4.04
N ARG A 100 -4.70 1.02 -4.43
CA ARG A 100 -5.79 0.73 -5.34
C ARG A 100 -5.78 1.74 -6.47
N PHE A 101 -6.06 1.29 -7.69
CA PHE A 101 -6.46 2.19 -8.75
C PHE A 101 -7.57 1.61 -9.60
N GLU A 102 -8.37 2.50 -10.16
CA GLU A 102 -9.38 2.20 -11.16
C GLU A 102 -9.06 2.95 -12.44
N ARG A 103 -9.12 2.25 -13.57
CA ARG A 103 -8.95 2.82 -14.90
C ARG A 103 -10.12 2.43 -15.78
N LYS A 104 -10.90 3.43 -16.19
CA LYS A 104 -11.92 3.31 -17.22
C LYS A 104 -11.26 3.20 -18.59
N THR A 105 -11.70 2.25 -19.38
CA THR A 105 -11.30 2.14 -20.79
C THR A 105 -12.41 2.70 -21.69
N ASP A 106 -12.11 2.85 -22.97
CA ASP A 106 -13.10 3.26 -23.97
C ASP A 106 -14.15 2.16 -24.27
N SER A 107 -13.95 0.94 -23.74
CA SER A 107 -14.74 -0.25 -24.04
C SER A 107 -15.82 -0.57 -23.00
N ASN A 108 -16.42 0.44 -22.35
CA ASN A 108 -17.42 0.29 -21.27
C ASN A 108 -17.00 -0.69 -20.17
N ILE A 109 -15.71 -0.71 -19.83
CA ILE A 109 -15.20 -1.50 -18.71
C ILE A 109 -14.29 -0.65 -17.83
N THR A 110 -14.23 -1.03 -16.55
CA THR A 110 -13.28 -0.48 -15.59
C THR A 110 -12.31 -1.58 -15.17
N LEU A 111 -11.01 -1.33 -15.36
CA LEU A 111 -9.94 -2.12 -14.74
C LEU A 111 -9.79 -1.69 -13.29
N TRP A 112 -9.93 -2.63 -12.38
CA TRP A 112 -9.75 -2.41 -10.95
C TRP A 112 -8.53 -3.19 -10.48
N TYR A 113 -7.53 -2.49 -10.00
CA TYR A 113 -6.34 -3.09 -9.44
C TYR A 113 -6.26 -2.79 -7.95
N SER A 114 -5.89 -3.80 -7.18
CA SER A 114 -5.51 -3.64 -5.78
C SER A 114 -4.25 -4.41 -5.47
N ALA A 115 -3.42 -3.82 -4.62
CA ALA A 115 -2.29 -4.46 -3.99
C ALA A 115 -2.42 -4.28 -2.48
N HIS A 116 -2.51 -5.38 -1.75
CA HIS A 116 -2.65 -5.42 -0.30
C HIS A 116 -1.39 -6.02 0.31
N TYR A 117 -0.65 -5.20 1.05
CA TYR A 117 0.51 -5.64 1.81
C TYR A 117 0.10 -6.04 3.22
N ASN A 118 0.40 -7.27 3.61
CA ASN A 118 0.20 -7.75 4.98
C ASN A 118 1.49 -7.62 5.78
N LEU A 119 1.47 -6.78 6.82
CA LEU A 119 2.66 -6.47 7.62
C LEU A 119 3.20 -7.69 8.37
N GLN A 120 2.34 -8.59 8.84
CA GLN A 120 2.75 -9.76 9.61
C GLN A 120 3.36 -10.84 8.71
N LYS A 121 2.70 -11.13 7.58
CA LYS A 121 3.13 -12.16 6.62
C LYS A 121 4.25 -11.67 5.70
N LYS A 122 4.49 -10.36 5.61
CA LYS A 122 5.45 -9.74 4.68
C LYS A 122 5.15 -10.08 3.22
N VAL A 123 3.87 -10.17 2.87
CA VAL A 123 3.41 -10.56 1.52
C VAL A 123 2.55 -9.46 0.93
N LEU A 124 2.87 -9.07 -0.31
CA LEU A 124 2.02 -8.24 -1.16
C LEU A 124 1.12 -9.12 -2.02
N LYS A 125 -0.18 -9.09 -1.78
CA LYS A 125 -1.18 -9.76 -2.63
C LYS A 125 -1.74 -8.77 -3.63
N LYS A 126 -1.62 -9.10 -4.92
CA LYS A 126 -2.14 -8.28 -6.02
C LYS A 126 -3.39 -8.93 -6.57
N LYS A 127 -4.39 -8.14 -6.92
CA LYS A 127 -5.61 -8.58 -7.60
C LYS A 127 -5.94 -7.59 -8.70
N LEU A 128 -6.28 -8.12 -9.87
CA LEU A 128 -6.85 -7.37 -10.97
C LEU A 128 -8.25 -7.93 -11.22
N ALA A 129 -9.22 -7.04 -11.33
CA ALA A 129 -10.59 -7.38 -11.70
C ALA A 129 -11.08 -6.45 -12.79
N ILE A 130 -12.06 -6.90 -13.55
CA ILE A 130 -12.72 -6.13 -14.59
C ILE A 130 -14.18 -5.97 -14.20
N PHE A 131 -14.65 -4.73 -14.26
CA PHE A 131 -16.05 -4.39 -14.11
C PHE A 131 -16.58 -3.99 -15.48
N GLU A 132 -17.69 -4.59 -15.89
CA GLU A 132 -18.47 -4.10 -17.02
C GLU A 132 -19.34 -2.94 -16.56
N GLU A 133 -19.41 -1.89 -17.36
CA GLU A 133 -20.18 -0.68 -17.05
C GLU A 133 -21.52 -0.69 -17.82
N PRO A 134 -22.64 -0.34 -17.17
CA PRO A 134 -22.76 0.10 -15.77
C PRO A 134 -22.57 -1.04 -14.76
N ARG A 135 -21.86 -0.76 -13.64
CA ARG A 135 -21.62 -1.76 -12.58
C ARG A 135 -22.92 -2.35 -12.03
N LYS A 136 -22.93 -3.67 -11.86
CA LYS A 136 -23.96 -4.40 -11.14
C LYS A 136 -23.37 -4.98 -9.85
N PRO A 137 -24.07 -4.90 -8.69
CA PRO A 137 -23.58 -5.45 -7.43
C PRO A 137 -23.17 -6.92 -7.58
N GLY A 138 -21.98 -7.25 -7.08
CA GLY A 138 -21.43 -8.62 -7.14
C GLY A 138 -20.95 -9.09 -8.52
N GLN A 139 -21.06 -8.26 -9.57
CA GLN A 139 -20.59 -8.62 -10.91
C GLN A 139 -19.22 -8.01 -11.19
N PHE A 140 -18.21 -8.88 -11.23
CA PHE A 140 -16.86 -8.56 -11.68
C PHE A 140 -16.19 -9.83 -12.20
N ILE A 141 -15.20 -9.66 -13.06
CA ILE A 141 -14.38 -10.75 -13.59
C ILE A 141 -13.01 -10.66 -12.93
N ASP A 142 -12.66 -11.65 -12.10
CA ASP A 142 -11.36 -11.77 -11.45
C ASP A 142 -10.66 -13.11 -11.69
N ASP A 143 -11.30 -14.00 -12.45
CA ASP A 143 -10.67 -15.20 -13.00
C ASP A 143 -9.50 -14.81 -13.91
N GLU A 144 -8.32 -15.39 -13.65
CA GLU A 144 -7.08 -14.93 -14.30
C GLU A 144 -7.12 -15.12 -15.82
N GLU A 145 -7.65 -16.24 -16.31
CA GLU A 145 -7.70 -16.53 -17.75
C GLU A 145 -8.64 -15.57 -18.46
N LYS A 146 -9.84 -15.35 -17.91
CA LYS A 146 -10.80 -14.38 -18.44
C LYS A 146 -10.25 -12.96 -18.39
N VAL A 147 -9.67 -12.53 -17.27
CA VAL A 147 -9.04 -11.20 -17.15
C VAL A 147 -7.96 -11.04 -18.23
N ARG A 148 -7.11 -12.04 -18.42
CA ARG A 148 -6.06 -12.02 -19.44
C ARG A 148 -6.64 -11.93 -20.86
N GLU A 149 -7.74 -12.62 -21.15
CA GLU A 149 -8.43 -12.52 -22.43
C GLU A 149 -8.93 -11.09 -22.71
N TYR A 150 -9.60 -10.47 -21.74
CA TYR A 150 -10.06 -9.08 -21.87
C TYR A 150 -8.88 -8.11 -22.04
N LEU A 151 -7.81 -8.25 -21.25
CA LEU A 151 -6.62 -7.42 -21.40
C LEU A 151 -6.00 -7.51 -22.79
N ARG A 152 -5.96 -8.70 -23.39
CA ARG A 152 -5.48 -8.87 -24.77
C ARG A 152 -6.32 -8.08 -25.77
N LYS A 153 -7.66 -8.08 -25.62
CA LYS A 153 -8.58 -7.30 -26.48
C LYS A 153 -8.34 -5.79 -26.36
N ILE A 154 -7.98 -5.29 -25.17
CA ILE A 154 -7.77 -3.86 -24.91
C ILE A 154 -6.37 -3.41 -25.36
N ILE A 155 -5.32 -4.19 -25.09
CA ILE A 155 -3.92 -3.83 -25.35
C ILE A 155 -3.57 -4.05 -26.84
N PHE A 156 -4.11 -5.10 -27.45
CA PHE A 156 -3.93 -5.42 -28.86
C PHE A 156 -5.29 -5.43 -29.55
N PRO A 157 -5.93 -4.27 -29.74
CA PRO A 157 -7.15 -4.22 -30.52
C PRO A 157 -6.84 -4.78 -31.91
N LYS A 158 -7.58 -5.80 -32.35
CA LYS A 158 -7.49 -6.29 -33.72
C LYS A 158 -7.72 -5.09 -34.63
N LYS A 159 -6.72 -4.73 -35.43
CA LYS A 159 -6.93 -3.81 -36.56
C LYS A 159 -7.82 -4.56 -37.54
N ASN A 160 -9.05 -4.09 -37.73
CA ASN A 160 -9.88 -4.47 -38.86
C ASN A 160 -9.30 -3.83 -40.13
#